data_AF-A0A819WUV6-F1
#
_entry.id   AF-A0A819WUV6-F1
#
_cell.length_a   1.000
_cell.length_b   1.000
_cell.length_c   1.000
_cell.angle_alpha   90.00
_cell.angle_beta   90.00
_cell.angle_gamma   90.00
#
_symmetry.space_group_name_H-M   'P 1'
#
loop_
_entity.id
_entity.type
_entity.pdbx_description
1 polymer ?
#
loop_
_entity_poly.entity_id
_entity_poly.type
_entity_poly.pdbx_seq_one_letter_code
_entity_poly.pdbx_strand_id
1 'polypeptide(L)'
;GESVQKPISYYKNNIGCLLNLLTCMKEFNVKNFLFSSSATVYGTPKYLPLDEKHPCIGDAITNPYGKSKYICEHILKDTIVAHPV
;
A
#
# COMPACT_ATOMS: atom_id res chain seq x y z
N GLY A 1 -18.42 -2.25 -1.07
CA GLY A 1 -17.56 -3.40 -1.43
C GLY A 1 -17.24 -4.21 -0.18
N GLU A 2 -16.76 -5.45 -0.33
CA GLU A 2 -16.50 -6.35 0.80
C GLU A 2 -15.50 -5.76 1.82
N SER A 3 -14.47 -5.02 1.35
CA SER A 3 -13.50 -4.36 2.23
C SER A 3 -14.11 -3.38 3.23
N VAL A 4 -15.23 -2.74 2.87
CA VAL A 4 -15.99 -1.85 3.77
C VAL A 4 -16.76 -2.65 4.82
N GLN A 5 -17.23 -3.86 4.47
CA GLN A 5 -17.92 -4.74 5.40
C GLN A 5 -16.96 -5.46 6.35
N LYS A 6 -15.72 -5.73 5.91
CA LYS A 6 -14.70 -6.48 6.66
C LYS A 6 -13.36 -5.73 6.74
N PRO A 7 -13.31 -4.49 7.28
CA PRO A 7 -12.12 -3.65 7.24
C PRO A 7 -10.92 -4.29 7.95
N ILE A 8 -11.15 -4.86 9.14
CA ILE A 8 -10.09 -5.49 9.94
C ILE A 8 -9.45 -6.65 9.19
N SER A 9 -10.24 -7.50 8.54
CA SER A 9 -9.71 -8.63 7.77
C SER A 9 -8.84 -8.16 6.61
N TYR A 10 -9.24 -7.11 5.91
CA TYR A 10 -8.45 -6.54 4.82
C TYR A 10 -7.14 -5.92 5.31
N TYR A 11 -7.15 -5.19 6.44
CA TYR A 11 -5.92 -4.65 7.02
C TYR A 11 -4.98 -5.77 7.51
N LYS A 12 -5.52 -6.73 8.29
CA LYS A 12 -4.75 -7.86 8.81
C LYS A 12 -4.10 -8.65 7.67
N ASN A 13 -4.83 -8.91 6.61
CA ASN A 13 -4.31 -9.63 5.47
C ASN A 13 -3.28 -8.79 4.70
N ASN A 14 -3.66 -7.61 4.21
CA ASN A 14 -2.82 -6.89 3.26
C ASN A 14 -1.55 -6.32 3.92
N ILE A 15 -1.69 -5.71 5.10
CA ILE A 15 -0.55 -5.15 5.83
C ILE A 15 0.25 -6.27 6.50
N GLY A 16 -0.43 -7.20 7.16
CA GLY A 16 0.24 -8.32 7.85
C GLY A 16 1.04 -9.21 6.91
N CYS A 17 0.49 -9.58 5.74
CA CYS A 17 1.23 -10.36 4.75
C CYS A 17 2.44 -9.61 4.20
N LEU A 18 2.33 -8.29 3.96
CA LEU A 18 3.47 -7.48 3.52
C LEU A 18 4.57 -7.47 4.58
N LEU A 19 4.24 -7.23 5.86
CA LEU A 19 5.22 -7.19 6.95
C LEU A 19 5.93 -8.54 7.11
N ASN A 20 5.19 -9.64 7.04
CA ASN A 20 5.75 -10.99 7.09
C ASN A 20 6.73 -11.23 5.93
N LEU A 21 6.35 -10.83 4.71
CA LEU A 21 7.19 -10.96 3.53
C LEU A 21 8.46 -10.12 3.63
N LEU A 22 8.35 -8.85 4.01
CA LEU A 22 9.51 -7.96 4.17
C LEU A 22 10.48 -8.46 5.23
N THR A 23 9.96 -9.06 6.32
CA THR A 23 10.79 -9.69 7.36
C THR A 23 11.58 -10.85 6.79
N CYS A 24 10.94 -11.74 6.04
CA CYS A 24 11.59 -12.87 5.38
C CYS A 24 12.60 -12.39 4.32
N MET A 25 12.23 -11.44 3.47
CA MET A 25 13.13 -10.84 2.49
C MET A 25 14.40 -10.27 3.12
N LYS A 26 14.27 -9.62 4.29
CA LYS A 26 15.42 -9.13 5.05
C LYS A 26 16.32 -10.25 5.54
N GLU A 27 15.75 -11.33 6.07
CA GLU A 27 16.49 -12.52 6.52
C GLU A 27 17.31 -13.16 5.40
N PHE A 28 16.74 -13.22 4.19
CA PHE A 28 17.38 -13.84 3.02
C PHE A 28 18.07 -12.85 2.08
N ASN A 29 18.25 -11.59 2.49
CA ASN A 29 18.91 -10.52 1.72
C ASN A 29 18.32 -10.30 0.30
N VAL A 30 16.99 -10.41 0.18
CA VAL A 30 16.27 -10.12 -1.06
C VAL A 30 15.98 -8.62 -1.13
N LYS A 31 16.55 -7.96 -2.13
CA LYS A 31 16.52 -6.49 -2.28
C LYS A 31 15.46 -5.96 -3.25
N ASN A 32 15.00 -6.81 -4.17
CA ASN A 32 14.08 -6.40 -5.23
C ASN A 32 12.66 -6.88 -4.92
N PHE A 33 11.70 -5.95 -4.94
CA PHE A 33 10.29 -6.25 -4.72
C PHE A 33 9.41 -5.37 -5.60
N LEU A 34 8.52 -6.00 -6.36
CA LEU A 34 7.49 -5.29 -7.14
C LEU A 34 6.16 -5.38 -6.41
N PHE A 35 5.68 -4.24 -5.90
CA PHE A 35 4.42 -4.19 -5.17
C PHE A 35 3.24 -3.91 -6.11
N SER A 36 2.24 -4.78 -6.08
CA SER A 36 0.96 -4.54 -6.75
C SER A 36 0.09 -3.59 -5.92
N SER A 37 0.17 -2.29 -6.23
CA SER A 37 -0.72 -1.27 -5.67
C SER A 37 -2.06 -1.21 -6.43
N SER A 38 -2.81 -0.11 -6.33
CA SER A 38 -4.11 0.07 -6.97
C SER A 38 -4.41 1.54 -7.23
N ALA A 39 -5.11 1.86 -8.32
CA ALA A 39 -5.61 3.21 -8.58
C ALA A 39 -6.55 3.74 -7.47
N THR A 40 -7.06 2.87 -6.60
CA THR A 40 -7.86 3.26 -5.42
C THR A 40 -7.10 4.11 -4.40
N VAL A 41 -5.75 4.13 -4.45
CA VAL A 41 -4.93 5.00 -3.58
C VAL A 41 -5.09 6.49 -3.90
N TYR A 42 -5.60 6.82 -5.09
CA TYR A 42 -5.89 8.20 -5.50
C TYR A 42 -7.26 8.70 -5.01
N GLY A 43 -8.08 7.85 -4.37
CA GLY A 43 -9.40 8.24 -3.87
C GLY A 43 -10.34 8.68 -5.00
N THR A 44 -11.00 9.82 -4.80
CA THR A 44 -11.82 10.44 -5.86
C THR A 44 -10.91 11.26 -6.79
N PRO A 45 -10.80 10.92 -8.09
CA PRO A 45 -9.91 11.63 -9.01
C PRO A 45 -10.26 13.12 -9.10
N LYS A 46 -9.24 13.98 -9.07
CA LYS A 46 -9.42 15.44 -9.25
C LYS A 46 -9.41 15.84 -10.73
N TYR A 47 -8.72 15.09 -11.58
CA TYR A 47 -8.72 15.28 -13.03
C TYR A 47 -8.53 13.94 -13.75
N LEU A 48 -8.70 13.96 -15.07
CA LEU A 48 -8.44 12.84 -15.96
C LEU A 48 -7.64 13.31 -17.19
N PRO A 49 -6.77 12.46 -17.78
CA PRO A 49 -6.43 11.11 -17.35
C PRO A 49 -5.69 11.11 -16.00
N LEU A 50 -5.77 9.98 -15.30
CA LEU A 50 -5.13 9.82 -14.00
C LEU A 50 -3.64 9.54 -14.20
N ASP A 51 -2.79 10.27 -13.50
CA ASP A 51 -1.32 10.17 -13.56
C ASP A 51 -0.72 10.08 -12.14
N GLU A 52 0.58 9.80 -12.05
CA GLU A 52 1.29 9.64 -10.77
C GLU A 52 1.48 10.96 -10.01
N LYS A 53 1.16 12.11 -10.62
CA LYS A 53 1.17 13.43 -9.96
C LYS A 53 -0.08 13.66 -9.13
N HIS A 54 -1.09 12.81 -9.26
CA HIS A 54 -2.28 12.88 -8.43
C HIS A 54 -1.93 12.76 -6.94
N PRO A 55 -2.50 13.61 -6.09
CA PRO A 55 -2.22 13.56 -4.67
C PRO A 55 -2.84 12.29 -4.07
N CYS A 56 -2.02 11.39 -3.57
CA CYS A 56 -2.47 10.27 -2.74
C CYS A 56 -2.80 10.81 -1.34
N ILE A 57 -4.03 11.26 -1.13
CA ILE A 57 -4.49 11.81 0.16
C ILE A 57 -5.13 10.65 0.92
N GLY A 58 -4.44 10.09 1.91
CA GLY A 58 -4.89 8.91 2.67
C GLY A 58 -6.34 8.98 3.18
N ASP A 59 -6.80 10.17 3.59
CA ASP A 59 -8.18 10.40 4.05
C ASP A 59 -9.20 10.50 2.91
N ALA A 60 -8.78 10.90 1.71
CA ALA A 60 -9.63 10.94 0.52
C ALA A 60 -9.87 9.54 -0.08
N ILE A 61 -9.16 8.52 0.40
CA ILE A 61 -9.36 7.13 -0.03
C ILE A 61 -10.67 6.60 0.57
N THR A 62 -11.59 6.23 -0.30
CA THR A 62 -12.99 5.98 0.03
C THR A 62 -13.26 4.60 0.61
N ASN A 63 -12.28 3.70 0.66
CA ASN A 63 -12.48 2.33 1.12
C ASN A 63 -11.25 1.71 1.82
N PRO A 64 -11.45 0.76 2.77
CA PRO A 64 -10.36 0.13 3.52
C PRO A 64 -9.33 -0.61 2.67
N TYR A 65 -9.73 -1.16 1.52
CA TYR A 65 -8.80 -1.81 0.61
C TYR A 65 -7.77 -0.81 0.05
N GLY A 66 -8.23 0.31 -0.51
CA GLY A 66 -7.35 1.36 -1.00
C GLY A 66 -6.46 1.93 0.11
N LYS A 67 -7.02 2.13 1.31
CA LYS A 67 -6.23 2.57 2.47
C LYS A 67 -5.13 1.58 2.83
N SER A 68 -5.43 0.28 2.81
CA SER A 68 -4.41 -0.75 3.06
C SER A 68 -3.27 -0.70 2.03
N LYS A 69 -3.57 -0.47 0.74
CA LYS A 69 -2.55 -0.33 -0.32
C LYS A 69 -1.71 0.93 -0.13
N TYR A 70 -2.33 2.05 0.22
CA TYR A 70 -1.62 3.29 0.53
C TYR A 70 -0.68 3.15 1.73
N ILE A 71 -1.12 2.46 2.79
CA ILE A 71 -0.28 2.15 3.96
C ILE A 71 0.89 1.26 3.56
N CYS A 72 0.64 0.21 2.77
CA CYS A 72 1.70 -0.66 2.24
C CYS A 72 2.77 0.11 1.47
N GLU A 73 2.40 1.10 0.64
CA GLU A 73 3.37 1.95 -0.07
C GLU A 73 4.24 2.76 0.89
N HIS A 74 3.68 3.27 1.99
CA HIS A 74 4.43 4.01 3.01
C HIS A 74 5.41 3.10 3.75
N ILE A 75 4.96 1.92 4.19
CA ILE A 75 5.82 0.91 4.82
C ILE A 75 7.01 0.58 3.90
N LEU A 76 6.78 0.41 2.60
CA LEU A 76 7.84 0.14 1.63
C LEU A 76 8.82 1.31 1.50
N LYS A 77 8.32 2.55 1.40
CA LYS A 77 9.17 3.76 1.36
C LYS A 77 10.04 3.87 2.61
N ASP A 78 9.46 3.68 3.79
CA ASP A 78 10.19 3.72 5.06
C ASP A 78 11.25 2.61 5.15
N THR A 79 10.92 1.41 4.66
CA THR A 79 11.87 0.29 4.60
C THR A 79 13.05 0.59 3.68
N ILE A 80 12.81 1.22 2.52
CA ILE A 80 13.87 1.64 1.58
C ILE A 80 14.76 2.71 2.21
N VAL A 81 14.17 3.68 2.92
CA VAL A 81 14.95 4.74 3.61
C VAL A 81 15.83 4.16 4.72
N ALA A 82 15.33 3.18 5.48
CA ALA A 82 16.10 2.53 6.55
C ALA A 82 17.19 1.58 6.01
N HIS A 83 16.99 1.01 4.83
CA HIS A 83 17.87 0.03 4.20
C HIS A 83 18.12 0.41 2.72
N PRO A 84 18.84 1.52 2.46
CA PRO A 84 19.18 1.92 1.10
C PRO A 84 20.01 0.84 0.43
N VAL A 85 19.63 0.50 -0.80
CA VAL A 85 20.08 -0.69 -1.54
C VAL A 85 21.52 -0.59 -1.99
#